data_AF-A0A924UG37-F1
#
_entry.id   AF-A0A924UG37-F1
#
_cell.length_a   1.000
_cell.length_b   1.000
_cell.length_c   1.000
_cell.angle_alpha   90.00
_cell.angle_beta   90.00
_cell.angle_gamma   90.00
#
_symmetry.space_group_name_H-M   'P 1'
#
loop_
_entity.id
_entity.type
_entity.pdbx_description
1 polymer ?
#
loop_
_entity_poly.entity_id
_entity_poly.type
_entity_poly.pdbx_seq_one_letter_code
_entity_poly.pdbx_strand_id
1 'polypeptide(L)' 'AFWVAQQILDGKDVPKDLTVSFLRIDQDNLETNLAATQAGGVANVEYSQADAIAVIDGAK' A
#
# COMPACT_ATOMS: atom_id res chain seq x y z
N ALA A 1 0.60 5.79 -3.13
CA ALA A 1 0.74 7.22 -3.52
C ALA A 1 0.26 7.50 -4.94
N PHE A 2 0.82 6.84 -5.96
CA PHE A 2 0.44 7.07 -7.37
C PHE A 2 -1.08 6.99 -7.63
N TRP A 3 -1.71 5.90 -7.22
CA TRP A 3 -3.16 5.72 -7.42
C TRP A 3 -4.02 6.74 -6.68
N VAL A 4 -3.60 7.17 -5.47
CA VAL A 4 -4.28 8.24 -4.73
C VAL A 4 -4.21 9.56 -5.51
N ALA A 5 -3.05 9.89 -6.08
CA ALA A 5 -2.91 11.07 -6.93
C ALA A 5 -3.80 10.99 -8.17
N GLN A 6 -3.91 9.83 -8.82
CA GLN A 6 -4.84 9.63 -9.94
C GLN A 6 -6.29 9.91 -9.51
N GLN A 7 -6.73 9.44 -8.32
CA GLN A 7 -8.10 9.71 -7.86
C GLN A 7 -8.37 11.21 -7.63
N ILE A 8 -7.37 11.95 -7.16
CA ILE A 8 -7.46 13.42 -7.03
C ILE A 8 -7.58 14.07 -8.42
N LEU A 9 -6.79 13.63 -9.40
CA LEU A 9 -6.88 14.12 -10.79
C LEU A 9 -8.23 13.78 -11.44
N ASP A 10 -8.84 12.65 -11.06
CA ASP A 10 -10.18 12.25 -11.48
C ASP A 10 -11.31 13.04 -10.78
N GLY A 11 -10.97 14.01 -9.91
CA GLY A 11 -11.93 14.86 -9.21
C GLY A 11 -12.61 14.19 -8.01
N LYS A 12 -12.09 13.05 -7.53
CA LYS A 12 -12.63 12.40 -6.33
C LYS A 12 -12.23 13.15 -5.07
N ASP A 13 -13.11 13.13 -4.08
CA ASP A 13 -12.79 13.65 -2.76
C ASP A 13 -11.92 12.64 -1.99
N VAL A 14 -10.78 13.12 -1.51
CA VAL A 14 -9.71 12.31 -0.92
C VAL A 14 -9.24 13.01 0.36
N PRO A 15 -9.22 12.31 1.51
CA PRO A 15 -8.73 12.87 2.76
C PRO A 15 -7.31 13.41 2.63
N LYS A 16 -7.04 14.55 3.27
CA LYS A 16 -5.71 15.18 3.25
C LYS A 16 -4.69 14.46 4.12
N ASP A 17 -5.17 13.63 5.05
CA ASP A 17 -4.38 12.70 5.83
C ASP A 17 -4.89 11.28 5.55
N LEU A 18 -4.00 10.41 5.09
CA LEU A 18 -4.28 9.01 4.73
C LEU A 18 -3.18 8.15 5.33
N THR A 19 -3.54 7.35 6.31
CA THR A 19 -2.64 6.36 6.90
C THR A 19 -2.80 5.02 6.19
N VAL A 20 -1.69 4.50 5.66
CA VAL A 20 -1.63 3.15 5.09
C VAL A 20 -0.94 2.21 6.07
N SER A 21 -1.39 0.96 6.13
CA SER A 21 -0.76 -0.04 6.98
C SER A 21 0.67 -0.32 6.55
N PHE A 22 1.58 -0.37 7.52
CA PHE A 22 2.96 -0.77 7.27
C PHE A 22 3.05 -2.26 6.98
N LEU A 23 4.00 -2.63 6.11
CA LEU A 23 4.41 -4.02 6.00
C LEU A 23 5.09 -4.43 7.31
N ARG A 24 4.50 -5.42 7.98
CA ARG A 24 5.06 -6.01 9.20
C ARG A 24 5.63 -7.39 8.88
N ILE A 25 6.92 -7.55 9.16
CA ILE A 25 7.60 -8.85 9.11
C ILE A 25 8.02 -9.21 10.53
N ASP A 26 7.65 -10.40 10.96
CA ASP A 26 8.07 -11.02 12.21
C ASP A 26 8.49 -12.47 11.97
N GLN A 27 8.85 -13.18 13.04
CA GLN A 27 9.48 -14.49 12.91
C GLN A 27 8.57 -15.52 12.21
N ASP A 28 7.25 -15.38 12.34
CA ASP A 28 6.27 -16.31 11.78
C ASP A 28 6.16 -16.19 10.25
N ASN A 29 6.45 -15.01 9.69
CA ASN A 29 6.33 -14.74 8.26
C ASN A 29 7.66 -14.42 7.55
N LEU A 30 8.79 -14.47 8.27
CA LEU A 30 10.11 -14.10 7.77
C LEU A 30 10.53 -14.90 6.53
N GLU A 31 10.48 -16.23 6.59
CA GLU A 31 10.99 -17.10 5.52
C GLU A 31 10.23 -16.88 4.19
N THR A 32 8.90 -16.75 4.28
CA THR A 32 8.05 -16.48 3.12
C THR A 32 8.40 -15.13 2.49
N ASN A 33 8.58 -14.09 3.30
CA ASN A 33 8.92 -12.75 2.79
C ASN A 33 10.35 -12.71 2.24
N LEU A 34 11.30 -13.43 2.85
CA LEU A 34 12.68 -13.52 2.38
C LEU A 34 12.76 -14.19 1.01
N ALA A 35 12.02 -15.30 0.82
CA ALA A 35 11.99 -16.01 -0.46
C ALA A 35 11.35 -15.19 -1.60
N ALA A 36 10.35 -14.36 -1.27
CA ALA A 36 9.70 -13.47 -2.23
C ALA A 36 10.51 -12.20 -2.53
N THR A 37 11.41 -11.79 -1.62
CA THR A 37 12.21 -10.57 -1.77
C THR A 37 13.40 -10.84 -2.69
N GLN A 38 13.54 -10.02 -3.73
CA GLN A 38 14.69 -10.09 -4.62
C GLN A 38 16.00 -9.83 -3.86
N ALA A 39 17.07 -10.55 -4.21
CA ALA A 39 18.39 -10.31 -3.65
C ALA A 39 18.83 -8.85 -3.86
N GLY A 40 19.21 -8.19 -2.76
CA GLY A 40 19.55 -6.75 -2.75
C GLY A 40 18.35 -5.80 -2.77
N GLY A 41 17.12 -6.32 -2.78
CA GLY A 41 15.88 -5.56 -2.71
C GLY A 41 15.37 -5.33 -1.28
N VAL A 42 14.22 -4.68 -1.20
CA VAL A 42 13.48 -4.44 0.05
C VAL A 42 12.09 -5.03 -0.11
N ALA A 43 11.62 -5.78 0.89
CA ALA A 43 10.26 -6.31 0.90
C ALA A 43 9.24 -5.17 0.83
N ASN A 44 8.24 -5.30 -0.04
CA ASN A 44 7.26 -4.25 -0.28
C ASN A 44 5.87 -4.83 -0.53
N VAL A 45 4.85 -4.01 -0.28
CA VAL A 45 3.47 -4.30 -0.69
C VAL A 45 3.17 -3.53 -1.96
N GLU A 46 2.81 -4.24 -3.03
CA GLU A 46 2.33 -3.64 -4.27
C GLU A 46 0.83 -3.38 -4.16
N TYR A 47 0.46 -2.10 -4.11
CA TYR A 47 -0.94 -1.68 -4.05
C TYR A 47 -1.50 -1.45 -5.45
N SER A 48 -2.61 -2.11 -5.75
CA SER A 48 -3.40 -1.86 -6.95
C SER A 48 -4.20 -0.56 -6.83
N GLN A 49 -4.82 -0.13 -7.93
CA GLN A 49 -5.76 1.00 -7.89
C GLN A 49 -6.96 0.70 -6.98
N ALA A 50 -7.45 -0.55 -6.99
CA ALA A 50 -8.57 -0.97 -6.15
C ALA A 50 -8.22 -0.87 -4.65
N ASP A 51 -7.00 -1.26 -4.26
CA ASP A 51 -6.56 -1.16 -2.86
C ASP A 51 -6.46 0.31 -2.42
N ALA A 52 -5.97 1.20 -3.29
CA ALA A 52 -5.92 2.62 -2.99
C ALA A 52 -7.32 3.24 -2.82
N ILE A 53 -8.30 2.81 -3.63
CA ILE A 53 -9.71 3.23 -3.47
C ILE A 53 -10.24 2.74 -2.12
N ALA A 54 -9.99 1.47 -1.76
CA ALA A 54 -10.42 0.91 -0.49
C ALA A 54 -9.83 1.66 0.72
N VAL A 55 -8.55 2.06 0.66
CA VAL A 55 -7.91 2.89 1.70
C VAL A 55 -8.57 4.27 1.81
N ILE A 56 -8.86 4.92 0.69
CA ILE A 56 -9.54 6.23 0.66
C ILE A 56 -10.94 6.12 1.27
N ASP A 57 -11.69 5.09 0.90
CA ASP A 57 -13.06 4.89 1.39
C ASP A 57 -13.10 4.50 2.87
N GLY A 58 -12.11 3.74 3.36
CA GLY A 58 -11.98 3.40 4.78
C GLY A 58 -11.51 4.55 5.68
N ALA A 59 -11.03 5.65 5.09
CA ALA A 59 -10.58 6.84 5.81
C ALA A 59 -11.64 7.97 5.86
N LYS A 60 -12.82 7.75 5.29
CA LYS A 60 -14.00 8.64 5.40
C LYS A 60 -14.77 8.37 6.68
#